data_AF-A0ABD7L7Y4-F1
#
_entry.id   AF-A0ABD7L7Y4-F1
#
_cell.length_a   1.000
_cell.length_b   1.000
_cell.length_c   1.000
_cell.angle_alpha   90.00
_cell.angle_beta   90.00
_cell.angle_gamma   90.00
#
_symmetry.space_group_name_H-M   'P 1'
#
loop_
_entity.id
_entity.type
_entity.pdbx_description
1 polymer ?
#
loop_
_entity_poly.entity_id
_entity_poly.type
_entity_poly.pdbx_seq_one_letter_code
_entity_poly.pdbx_strand_id
1 'polypeptide(L)' 'MTLANGRPDSILVSVTVVGQRVEIEVFDDGHMEVSRFEGNEDIEGGVELIDSIVASAR' A
#
# COMPACT_ATOMS: atom_id res chain seq x y z
N MET A 1 -15.80 2.55 6.67
CA MET A 1 -16.03 2.09 5.29
C MET A 1 -14.68 1.62 4.77
N THR A 2 -14.39 0.33 4.85
CA THR A 2 -13.13 -0.22 4.32
C THR A 2 -13.44 -0.74 2.93
N LEU A 3 -13.10 0.04 1.91
CA LEU A 3 -13.01 -0.46 0.54
C LEU A 3 -11.72 -1.29 0.47
N ALA A 4 -11.80 -2.56 0.83
CA ALA A 4 -10.78 -3.51 0.43
C ALA A 4 -11.03 -3.78 -1.05
N ASN A 5 -10.20 -3.20 -1.93
CA ASN A 5 -10.21 -3.50 -3.36
C ASN A 5 -9.52 -4.86 -3.58
N GLY A 6 -10.06 -5.91 -2.96
CA GLY A 6 -9.55 -7.27 -3.14
C GLY A 6 -10.07 -7.83 -4.46
N ARG A 7 -9.19 -8.43 -5.27
CA ARG A 7 -9.66 -9.26 -6.37
C ARG A 7 -10.35 -10.49 -5.76
N PRO A 8 -11.49 -10.95 -6.32
CA PRO A 8 -12.26 -12.03 -5.71
C PRO A 8 -11.53 -13.39 -5.73
N ASP A 9 -10.50 -13.52 -6.55
CA ASP A 9 -9.64 -14.70 -6.74
C ASP A 9 -8.31 -14.61 -5.97
N SER A 10 -8.13 -13.58 -5.12
CA SER A 10 -6.90 -13.37 -4.39
C SER A 10 -7.11 -13.06 -2.91
N ILE A 11 -6.07 -13.28 -2.12
CA ILE A 11 -5.94 -12.78 -0.76
C ILE A 11 -4.78 -11.79 -0.73
N LEU A 12 -5.02 -10.58 -0.21
CA LEU A 12 -3.97 -9.59 0.04
C LEU A 12 -3.32 -9.86 1.40
N VAL A 13 -2.00 -10.08 1.38
CA VAL A 13 -1.14 -10.13 2.55
C VAL A 13 -0.35 -8.83 2.64
N SER A 14 -0.65 -8.01 3.65
CA SER A 14 0.10 -6.79 3.94
C SER A 14 1.14 -7.05 5.02
N VAL A 15 2.41 -6.80 4.71
CA VAL A 15 3.55 -6.94 5.61
C VAL A 15 4.15 -5.56 5.86
N THR A 16 4.31 -5.20 7.14
CA THR A 16 5.03 -4.00 7.56
C THR A 16 6.36 -4.41 8.15
N VAL A 17 7.44 -3.91 7.55
CA VAL A 17 8.81 -4.01 8.05
C VAL A 17 9.30 -2.58 8.26
N VAL A 18 10.25 -2.38 9.17
CA VAL A 18 10.87 -1.05 9.37
C VAL A 18 11.36 -0.51 8.02
N GLY A 19 10.88 0.68 7.65
CA GLY A 19 11.20 1.34 6.38
C GLY A 19 10.58 0.70 5.13
N GLN A 20 9.67 -0.26 5.28
CA GLN A 20 9.04 -0.92 4.14
C GLN A 20 7.59 -1.32 4.39
N ARG A 21 6.75 -1.08 3.38
CA ARG A 21 5.46 -1.75 3.24
C ARG A 21 5.55 -2.71 2.07
N VAL A 22 5.18 -3.98 2.29
CA VAL A 22 5.10 -4.98 1.23
C VAL A 22 3.67 -5.46 1.14
N GLU A 23 3.13 -5.46 -0.07
CA GLU A 23 1.81 -5.97 -0.41
C GLU A 23 2.01 -7.19 -1.31
N ILE A 24 1.46 -8.32 -0.90
CA ILE A 24 1.56 -9.59 -1.61
C ILE A 24 0.15 -10.06 -1.93
N GLU A 25 -0.16 -10.16 -3.21
CA GLU A 25 -1.43 -10.71 -3.68
C GLU A 25 -1.24 -12.18 -4.01
N VAL A 26 -1.93 -13.07 -3.28
CA VAL A 26 -1.81 -14.53 -3.43
C VAL A 26 -3.08 -15.07 -4.09
N PHE A 27 -2.92 -15.72 -5.24
CA PHE A 27 -4.02 -16.28 -6.04
C PHE A 27 -4.29 -17.75 -5.70
N ASP A 28 -5.45 -18.27 -6.12
CA ASP A 28 -5.88 -19.65 -5.85
C ASP A 28 -5.00 -20.73 -6.51
N ASP A 29 -4.31 -20.39 -7.60
CA ASP A 29 -3.34 -21.24 -8.30
C ASP A 29 -1.92 -21.19 -7.69
N GLY A 30 -1.73 -20.38 -6.64
CA GLY A 30 -0.45 -20.19 -5.96
C GLY A 30 0.47 -19.14 -6.60
N HIS A 31 0.03 -18.45 -7.67
CA HIS A 31 0.72 -17.26 -8.18
C HIS A 31 0.75 -16.16 -7.13
N MET A 32 1.82 -15.34 -7.17
CA MET A 32 1.99 -14.22 -6.25
C MET A 32 2.45 -12.97 -7.00
N GLU A 33 1.73 -11.86 -6.81
CA GLU A 33 2.16 -10.52 -7.23
C GLU A 33 2.67 -9.76 -6.01
N VAL A 34 3.86 -9.16 -6.09
CA VAL A 34 4.50 -8.47 -4.96
C VAL A 34 4.75 -7.01 -5.29
N SER A 35 4.18 -6.11 -4.50
CA SER A 35 4.47 -4.68 -4.51
C SER A 35 5.27 -4.30 -3.26
N ARG A 36 6.40 -3.62 -3.45
CA ARG A 36 7.28 -3.13 -2.37
C ARG A 36 7.31 -1.61 -2.40
N PHE A 37 6.99 -1.00 -1.28
CA PHE A 37 7.08 0.43 -1.03
C PHE A 37 8.16 0.67 0.02
N GLU A 38 9.15 1.51 -0.31
CA GLU A 38 10.25 1.85 0.58
C GLU A 38 10.01 3.23 1.18
N GLY A 39 10.39 3.39 2.45
CA GLY A 39 10.34 4.64 3.18
C GLY A 39 11.45 4.74 4.22
N ASN A 40 11.73 5.95 4.67
CA ASN A 40 12.69 6.25 5.73
C ASN A 40 12.04 6.40 7.12
N GLU A 41 10.71 6.28 7.20
CA GLU A 41 9.91 6.47 8.43
C GLU A 41 9.97 7.87 9.03
N ASP A 42 10.47 8.85 8.28
CA ASP A 42 10.53 10.24 8.72
C ASP A 42 9.12 10.85 8.76
N ILE A 43 8.92 11.80 9.68
CA ILE A 43 7.71 12.64 9.69
C ILE A 43 7.89 13.73 8.64
N GLU A 44 7.31 13.54 7.46
CA GLU A 44 7.50 14.46 6.33
C GLU A 44 6.60 15.71 6.39
N GLY A 45 5.52 15.69 7.17
CA GLY A 45 4.63 16.85 7.28
C GLY A 45 3.33 16.61 8.03
N GLY A 46 2.49 17.64 8.03
CA GLY A 46 1.14 17.64 8.62
C GLY A 46 0.04 17.74 7.56
N VAL A 47 -1.12 18.30 7.92
CA VAL A 47 -2.29 18.39 7.02
C VAL A 47 -2.00 19.12 5.70
N GLU A 48 -1.16 20.15 5.72
CA GLU A 48 -0.76 20.91 4.51
C GLU A 48 -0.10 20.02 3.44
N LEU A 49 0.68 19.01 3.87
CA LEU A 49 1.30 18.05 2.96
C LEU A 49 0.23 17.19 2.28
N ILE A 50 -0.79 16.75 3.03
CA ILE A 50 -1.90 15.96 2.49
C ILE A 50 -2.62 16.75 1.40
N ASP A 51 -2.96 18.01 1.67
CA ASP A 51 -3.64 18.88 0.72
C ASP A 51 -2.82 19.08 -0.56
N SER A 52 -1.49 19.24 -0.43
CA SER A 52 -0.58 19.38 -1.56
C SER A 52 -0.53 18.12 -2.44
N ILE A 53 -0.48 16.93 -1.85
CA ILE A 53 -0.45 15.64 -2.56
C ILE A 53 -1.77 15.45 -3.33
N VAL A 54 -2.91 15.66 -2.65
CA VAL A 54 -4.23 15.52 -3.26
C VAL A 54 -4.44 16.51 -4.41
N ALA A 55 -3.95 17.75 -4.27
CA ALA A 55 -4.02 18.74 -5.34
C ALA A 55 -3.17 18.35 -6.56
N SER A 56 -2.00 17.75 -6.35
CA SER A 56 -1.08 17.34 -7.42
C SER A 56 -1.54 16.11 -8.22
N ALA A 57 -2.44 15.30 -7.65
CA ALA A 57 -2.94 14.07 -8.25
C ALA A 57 -4.16 14.29 -9.18
N ARG A 58 -4.60 15.53 -9.36
CA ARG A 58 -5.67 15.94 -10.28
C ARG A 58 -5.12 16.42 -11.62
#